data_AF-A0A972F205-F1
#
_entry.id   AF-A0A972F205-F1
#
_cell.length_a   1.000
_cell.length_b   1.000
_cell.length_c   1.000
_cell.angle_alpha   90.00
_cell.angle_beta   90.00
_cell.angle_gamma   90.00
#
_symmetry.space_group_name_H-M   'P 1'
#
loop_
_entity.id
_entity.type
_entity.pdbx_description
1 polymer ?
#
loop_
_entity_poly.entity_id
_entity_poly.type
_entity_poly.pdbx_seq_one_letter_code
_entity_poly.pdbx_strand_id
1 'polypeptide(L)'
;ALEINNASFSQSRRGSRPQCERLAELIARSGAPVAVGSDAHIAQGVGEFGEALHVLERAGVPAEQVVNSSFDRLLEFLGLEDIPDPEGLTVPSPALPVPSAETRPE
;
A
#
# COMPACT_ATOMS: atom_id res chain seq x y z
N ALA A 1 -9.91 -10.21 -3.18
CA ALA A 1 -8.98 -9.23 -3.78
C ALA A 1 -7.67 -9.93 -4.14
N LEU A 2 -6.97 -9.43 -5.15
CA LEU A 2 -5.58 -9.83 -5.44
C LEU A 2 -4.61 -8.85 -4.77
N GLU A 3 -3.43 -9.29 -4.37
CA GLU A 3 -2.44 -8.40 -3.75
C GLU A 3 -1.40 -7.92 -4.77
N ILE A 4 -1.09 -6.62 -4.74
CA ILE A 4 0.18 -6.09 -5.26
C ILE A 4 1.05 -5.72 -4.07
N ASN A 5 2.09 -6.52 -3.85
CA ASN A 5 2.99 -6.44 -2.71
C ASN A 5 4.24 -5.64 -3.07
N ASN A 6 4.52 -4.55 -2.32
CA ASN A 6 5.64 -3.65 -2.56
C ASN A 6 7.00 -4.34 -2.42
N ALA A 7 7.15 -5.29 -1.48
CA ALA A 7 8.38 -6.07 -1.31
C ALA A 7 8.70 -6.96 -2.53
N SER A 8 7.71 -7.23 -3.41
CA SER A 8 7.95 -7.90 -4.69
C SER A 8 8.89 -7.11 -5.60
N PHE A 9 9.00 -5.79 -5.47
CA PHE A 9 9.82 -4.97 -6.36
C PHE A 9 11.22 -4.67 -5.81
N SER A 10 11.41 -4.80 -4.49
CA SER A 10 12.65 -4.39 -3.81
C SER A 10 13.37 -5.53 -3.10
N GLN A 11 12.64 -6.50 -2.52
CA GLN A 11 13.20 -7.54 -1.65
C GLN A 11 13.10 -8.96 -2.24
N SER A 12 12.27 -9.15 -3.27
CA SER A 12 12.07 -10.47 -3.87
C SER A 12 13.14 -10.87 -4.89
N ARG A 13 13.12 -12.15 -5.27
CA ARG A 13 14.05 -12.74 -6.23
C ARG A 13 13.91 -12.02 -7.58
N ARG A 14 15.04 -11.80 -8.27
CA ARG A 14 15.04 -11.22 -9.64
C ARG A 14 14.04 -11.94 -10.54
N GLY A 15 13.14 -11.17 -11.15
CA GLY A 15 12.15 -11.68 -12.12
C GLY A 15 10.69 -11.62 -11.68
N SER A 16 10.37 -11.12 -10.48
CA SER A 16 8.98 -10.87 -10.04
C SER A 16 8.31 -9.69 -10.76
N ARG A 17 9.06 -8.61 -11.01
CA ARG A 17 8.50 -7.35 -11.53
C ARG A 17 7.68 -7.52 -12.82
N PRO A 18 8.15 -8.21 -13.88
CA PRO A 18 7.35 -8.38 -15.10
C PRO A 18 6.04 -9.12 -14.85
N GLN A 19 6.02 -10.07 -13.91
CA GLN A 19 4.84 -10.84 -13.53
C GLN A 19 3.87 -9.96 -12.74
N CYS A 20 4.36 -9.16 -11.81
CA CYS A 20 3.54 -8.21 -11.05
C CYS A 20 2.93 -7.13 -11.94
N GLU A 21 3.70 -6.58 -12.90
CA GLU A 21 3.19 -5.65 -13.92
C GLU A 21 2.10 -6.30 -14.76
N ARG A 22 2.34 -7.54 -15.24
CA ARG A 22 1.34 -8.28 -16.00
C ARG A 22 0.07 -8.58 -15.21
N LEU A 23 0.22 -8.88 -13.92
CA LEU A 23 -0.89 -9.09 -13.01
C LEU A 23 -1.70 -7.80 -12.82
N ALA A 24 -1.03 -6.66 -12.62
CA ALA A 24 -1.69 -5.35 -12.50
C ALA A 24 -2.49 -4.99 -13.76
N GLU A 25 -1.95 -5.24 -14.96
CA GLU A 25 -2.69 -5.04 -16.22
C GLU A 25 -3.94 -5.93 -16.31
N LEU A 26 -3.86 -7.18 -15.82
CA LEU A 26 -5.00 -8.10 -15.80
C LEU A 26 -6.07 -7.64 -14.79
N ILE A 27 -5.64 -7.17 -13.62
CA ILE A 27 -6.52 -6.59 -12.59
C ILE A 27 -7.29 -5.40 -13.18
N ALA A 28 -6.58 -4.43 -13.76
CA ALA A 28 -7.17 -3.24 -14.37
C ALA A 28 -8.27 -3.60 -15.37
N ARG A 29 -7.98 -4.54 -16.30
CA ARG A 29 -8.94 -4.97 -17.33
C ARG A 29 -10.12 -5.78 -16.78
N SER A 30 -9.92 -6.53 -15.71
CA SER A 30 -10.94 -7.45 -15.18
C SER A 30 -11.92 -6.80 -14.22
N GLY A 31 -11.62 -5.60 -13.70
CA GLY A 31 -12.46 -5.01 -12.66
C GLY A 31 -12.18 -5.59 -11.27
N ALA A 32 -11.19 -6.47 -11.12
CA ALA A 32 -10.99 -7.21 -9.89
C ALA A 32 -10.53 -6.29 -8.75
N PRO A 33 -11.02 -6.50 -7.51
CA PRO A 33 -10.53 -5.75 -6.36
C PRO A 33 -9.07 -6.10 -6.08
N VAL A 34 -8.26 -5.09 -5.76
CA VAL A 34 -6.85 -5.20 -5.42
C VAL A 34 -6.55 -4.64 -4.04
N ALA A 35 -5.67 -5.30 -3.31
CA ALA A 35 -5.10 -4.81 -2.06
C ALA A 35 -3.62 -4.46 -2.27
N VAL A 36 -3.16 -3.38 -1.65
CA VAL A 36 -1.75 -2.98 -1.68
C VAL A 36 -1.12 -3.30 -0.33
N GLY A 37 -0.05 -4.09 -0.33
CA GLY A 37 0.66 -4.51 0.88
C GLY A 37 2.12 -4.09 0.85
N SER A 38 2.70 -3.71 1.99
CA SER A 38 4.14 -3.41 2.08
C SER A 38 4.96 -4.65 2.41
N ASP A 39 4.33 -5.65 3.04
CA ASP A 39 4.96 -6.90 3.51
C ASP A 39 6.22 -6.63 4.37
N ALA A 40 6.06 -5.65 5.25
CA ALA A 40 7.12 -5.16 6.09
C ALA A 40 7.43 -6.14 7.23
N HIS A 41 8.69 -6.54 7.33
CA HIS A 41 9.18 -7.38 8.43
C HIS A 41 9.66 -6.56 9.65
N ILE A 42 9.71 -5.24 9.52
CA ILE A 42 10.01 -4.26 10.58
C ILE A 42 9.10 -3.04 10.42
N ALA A 43 8.83 -2.32 11.52
CA ALA A 43 7.87 -1.21 11.55
C ALA A 43 8.17 -0.09 10.54
N GLN A 44 9.45 0.17 10.26
CA GLN A 44 9.90 1.22 9.34
C GLN A 44 9.47 0.99 7.88
N GLY A 45 9.11 -0.25 7.51
CA GLY A 45 8.59 -0.54 6.16
C GLY A 45 7.07 -0.53 6.08
N VAL A 46 6.36 -0.34 7.19
CA VAL A 46 4.89 -0.32 7.19
C VAL A 46 4.42 0.94 6.46
N GLY A 47 3.54 0.78 5.48
CA GLY A 47 3.03 1.91 4.67
C GLY A 47 3.90 2.26 3.46
N GLU A 48 5.06 1.64 3.30
CA GLU A 48 5.91 1.85 2.12
C GLU A 48 5.32 1.13 0.90
N PHE A 49 4.61 1.88 0.05
CA PHE A 49 3.87 1.36 -1.11
C PHE A 49 4.34 1.92 -2.46
N GLY A 50 5.43 2.70 -2.50
CA GLY A 50 5.80 3.49 -3.68
C GLY A 50 5.90 2.71 -4.99
N GLU A 51 6.57 1.55 -4.99
CA GLU A 51 6.71 0.73 -6.20
C GLU A 51 5.39 0.06 -6.60
N ALA A 52 4.64 -0.45 -5.63
CA ALA A 52 3.34 -1.06 -5.86
C ALA A 52 2.35 -0.05 -6.48
N LEU A 53 2.26 1.15 -5.91
CA LEU A 53 1.40 2.23 -6.42
C LEU A 53 1.82 2.65 -7.83
N HIS A 54 3.13 2.82 -8.08
CA HIS A 54 3.62 3.16 -9.41
C HIS A 54 3.21 2.13 -10.49
N VAL A 55 3.27 0.84 -10.16
CA VAL A 55 2.86 -0.24 -11.08
C VAL A 55 1.34 -0.20 -11.32
N LEU A 56 0.54 0.02 -10.27
CA LEU A 56 -0.92 0.12 -10.39
C LEU A 56 -1.34 1.32 -11.25
N GLU A 57 -0.74 2.50 -11.02
CA GLU A 57 -0.98 3.71 -11.80
C GLU A 57 -0.64 3.48 -13.28
N ARG A 58 0.53 2.89 -13.55
CA ARG A 58 0.95 2.56 -14.92
C ARG A 58 0.05 1.54 -15.62
N ALA A 59 -0.50 0.59 -14.86
CA ALA A 59 -1.44 -0.39 -15.37
C ALA A 59 -2.85 0.19 -15.59
N GLY A 60 -3.12 1.41 -15.11
CA GLY A 60 -4.42 2.06 -15.21
C GLY A 60 -5.45 1.49 -14.24
N VAL A 61 -5.01 0.98 -13.08
CA VAL A 61 -5.92 0.54 -12.01
C VAL A 61 -6.54 1.77 -11.35
N PRO A 62 -7.86 1.94 -11.40
CA PRO A 62 -8.53 3.07 -10.78
C PRO A 62 -8.62 2.87 -9.25
N ALA A 63 -8.70 3.96 -8.49
CA ALA A 63 -8.66 3.94 -7.03
C ALA A 63 -9.82 3.12 -6.42
N GLU A 64 -10.96 3.04 -7.11
CA GLU A 64 -12.12 2.28 -6.70
C GLU A 64 -11.88 0.76 -6.71
N GLN A 65 -10.91 0.27 -7.48
CA GLN A 65 -10.49 -1.13 -7.40
C GLN A 65 -9.60 -1.41 -6.18
N VAL A 66 -8.98 -0.39 -5.59
CA VAL A 66 -8.08 -0.55 -4.44
C VAL A 66 -8.89 -0.61 -3.15
N VAL A 67 -8.97 -1.79 -2.54
CA VAL A 67 -9.82 -2.06 -1.37
C VAL A 67 -9.38 -1.28 -0.13
N ASN A 68 -8.07 -1.10 0.04
CA ASN A 68 -7.49 -0.40 1.18
C ASN A 68 -7.06 1.05 0.83
N SER A 69 -7.74 1.67 -0.13
CA SER A 69 -7.54 3.10 -0.46
C SER A 69 -8.17 4.05 0.57
N SER A 70 -9.15 3.58 1.34
CA SER A 70 -9.67 4.26 2.52
C SER A 70 -10.08 3.23 3.58
N PHE A 71 -10.25 3.71 4.82
CA PHE A 71 -10.74 2.89 5.91
C PHE A 71 -12.16 2.37 5.62
N ASP A 72 -13.06 3.24 5.16
CA ASP A 72 -14.45 2.88 4.85
C ASP A 72 -14.54 1.80 3.77
N ARG A 73 -13.76 1.93 2.68
CA ARG A 73 -13.75 0.93 1.60
C ARG A 73 -13.21 -0.41 2.08
N LEU A 74 -12.23 -0.40 2.99
CA LEU A 74 -11.71 -1.62 3.58
C LEU A 74 -12.79 -2.30 4.43
N LEU A 75 -13.52 -1.54 5.26
CA LEU A 75 -14.62 -2.08 6.07
C LEU A 75 -15.77 -2.60 5.21
N GLU A 76 -16.19 -1.84 4.20
CA GLU A 76 -17.19 -2.26 3.21
C GLU A 76 -16.78 -3.57 2.54
N PHE A 77 -15.53 -3.66 2.08
CA PHE A 77 -14.99 -4.88 1.45
C PHE A 77 -14.98 -6.09 2.42
N LEU A 78 -14.78 -5.85 3.72
CA LEU A 78 -14.80 -6.89 4.75
C LEU A 78 -16.21 -7.23 5.26
N GLY A 79 -17.24 -6.47 4.86
CA GLY A 79 -18.61 -6.62 5.37
C GLY A 79 -18.74 -6.19 6.84
N LEU A 80 -17.98 -5.18 7.26
CA LEU A 80 -17.86 -4.71 8.65
C LEU A 80 -18.45 -3.29 8.85
N GLU A 81 -19.50 -2.96 8.12
CA GLU A 81 -20.13 -1.63 8.06
C GLU A 81 -20.68 -1.15 9.43
N ASP A 82 -20.99 -2.08 10.34
CA ASP A 82 -21.54 -1.80 11.67
C ASP A 82 -20.48 -1.67 12.77
N ILE A 83 -19.18 -1.66 12.45
CA ILE A 83 -18.15 -1.42 13.47
C ILE A 83 -18.22 0.06 13.86
N PRO A 84 -18.50 0.38 15.15
CA PRO A 84 -18.53 1.76 15.61
C PRO A 84 -17.17 2.42 15.34
N ASP A 85 -17.22 3.69 14.92
CA ASP A 85 -16.06 4.54 14.65
C ASP A 85 -15.01 4.31 15.75
N PRO A 86 -13.78 3.88 15.40
CA PRO A 86 -12.79 3.60 16.41
C PRO A 86 -12.25 4.94 16.96
N GLU A 87 -13.02 5.60 17.82
CA GLU A 87 -12.56 6.74 18.63
C GLU A 87 -11.34 6.38 19.52
N GLY A 88 -10.89 5.12 19.51
CA GLY A 88 -9.65 4.65 20.15
C GLY A 88 -8.52 4.20 19.19
N LEU A 89 -8.70 4.26 17.87
CA LEU A 89 -7.68 3.87 16.87
C LEU A 89 -7.22 5.07 16.03
N THR A 90 -7.06 6.24 16.67
CA THR A 90 -6.19 7.26 16.09
C THR A 90 -4.78 6.67 16.07
N VAL A 91 -4.34 6.16 14.91
CA VAL A 91 -2.90 6.02 14.67
C VAL A 91 -2.33 7.43 14.86
N PRO A 92 -1.49 7.68 15.87
CA PRO A 92 -0.82 8.97 15.94
C PRO A 92 -0.09 9.11 14.61
N SER A 93 -0.38 10.19 13.87
CA SER A 93 0.45 10.60 12.74
C SER A 93 1.89 10.51 13.25
N PRO A 94 2.76 9.65 12.68
CA PRO A 94 4.14 9.62 13.13
C PRO A 94 4.67 11.03 12.88
N ALA A 95 4.92 11.77 13.95
CA ALA A 95 5.69 12.98 13.85
C ALA A 95 7.02 12.53 13.27
N LEU A 96 7.22 12.76 11.97
CA LEU A 96 8.52 12.55 11.35
C LEU A 96 9.51 13.31 12.22
N PRO A 97 10.54 12.66 12.79
CA PRO A 97 11.57 13.39 13.50
C PRO A 97 12.18 14.36 12.49
N VAL A 98 11.92 15.64 12.69
CA VAL A 98 12.62 16.70 11.97
C VAL A 98 14.09 16.51 12.34
N PRO A 99 15.00 16.27 11.39
CA PRO A 99 16.39 16.08 11.73
C PRO A 99 16.88 17.35 12.44
N SER A 100 17.27 17.21 13.70
CA SER A 100 17.97 18.27 14.43
C SER A 100 19.16 18.69 13.58
N ALA A 101 19.25 19.98 13.26
CA ALA A 101 20.36 20.53 12.51
C ALA A 101 21.68 20.16 13.21
N GLU A 102 22.39 19.17 12.68
CA GLU A 102 23.77 18.92 13.05
C GLU A 102 24.58 20.14 12.65
N THR A 103 25.00 20.91 13.65
CA THR A 103 26.03 21.93 13.51
C THR A 103 27.30 21.24 13.04
N ARG A 104 27.68 21.45 11.78
CA ARG A 104 29.03 21.13 11.28
C ARG A 104 30.06 21.92 12.11
N PRO A 105 31.09 21.28 12.68
CA PRO A 105 32.28 22.00 13.10
C PRO A 105 33.12 22.36 11.86
N GLU A 106 33.83 23.49 11.95
CA GLU A 106 34.78 24.00 10.94
C GLU A 106 36.01 23.11 10.75
#